data_AF-A0A3C1CH52-F1
#
_entry.id   AF-A0A3C1CH52-F1
#
_cell.length_a   1.000
_cell.length_b   1.000
_cell.length_c   1.000
_cell.angle_alpha   90.00
_cell.angle_beta   90.00
_cell.angle_gamma   90.00
#
_symmetry.space_group_name_H-M   'P 1'
#
loop_
_entity.id
_entity.type
_entity.pdbx_description
1 polymer ?
#
loop_
_entity_poly.entity_id
_entity_poly.type
_entity_poly.pdbx_seq_one_letter_code
_entity_poly.pdbx_strand_id
1 'polypeptide(L)'
;MFLVRGAIDGKAVRAVWCRDTLVCNSTLRHRAELLVAMGEEFELEPGGPVLAASLDVPTAAMLTLIRACDDVHAVQLMPWRRAG
;
A
#
# COMPACT_ATOMS: atom_id res chain seq x y z
N MET A 1 -0.27 -11.40 -2.32
CA MET A 1 -0.54 -10.46 -3.43
C MET A 1 -1.75 -9.64 -3.09
N PHE A 2 -1.73 -8.35 -3.43
CA PHE A 2 -2.88 -7.47 -3.20
C PHE A 2 -3.06 -6.49 -4.36
N LEU A 3 -4.25 -5.88 -4.40
CA LEU A 3 -4.60 -4.74 -5.24
C LEU A 3 -5.16 -3.63 -4.35
N VAL A 4 -4.67 -2.41 -4.53
CA VAL A 4 -5.26 -1.18 -3.97
C VAL A 4 -5.78 -0.31 -5.11
N ARG A 5 -6.98 0.23 -4.96
CA ARG A 5 -7.58 1.25 -5.82
C ARG A 5 -8.08 2.41 -4.97
N GLY A 6 -7.85 3.63 -5.43
CA GLY A 6 -8.27 4.83 -4.73
C GLY A 6 -8.24 6.05 -5.64
N ALA A 7 -8.19 7.23 -5.03
CA ALA A 7 -8.01 8.50 -5.72
C ALA A 7 -6.97 9.38 -5.01
N ILE A 8 -6.28 10.20 -5.81
CA ILE A 8 -5.42 11.32 -5.37
C ILE A 8 -5.83 12.55 -6.18
N ASP A 9 -6.16 13.64 -5.51
CA ASP A 9 -6.66 14.88 -6.13
C ASP A 9 -7.82 14.60 -7.11
N GLY A 10 -8.72 13.69 -6.72
CA GLY A 10 -9.87 13.23 -7.52
C GLY A 10 -9.52 12.33 -8.71
N LYS A 11 -8.24 12.03 -8.97
CA LYS A 11 -7.79 11.14 -10.06
C LYS A 11 -7.63 9.71 -9.57
N ALA A 12 -8.20 8.76 -10.30
CA ALA A 12 -8.09 7.34 -9.96
C ALA A 12 -6.64 6.85 -9.99
N VAL A 13 -6.26 6.09 -8.96
CA VAL A 13 -4.95 5.44 -8.85
C VAL A 13 -5.09 3.97 -8.49
N ARG A 14 -4.05 3.20 -8.81
CA ARG A 14 -3.98 1.75 -8.66
C ARG A 14 -2.58 1.30 -8.27
N ALA A 15 -2.51 0.31 -7.39
CA ALA A 15 -1.29 -0.40 -7.05
C ALA A 15 -1.53 -1.91 -6.98
N VAL A 16 -0.56 -2.70 -7.42
CA VAL A 16 -0.55 -4.16 -7.36
C VAL A 16 0.77 -4.63 -6.77
N TRP A 17 0.69 -5.54 -5.81
CA TRP A 17 1.85 -6.29 -5.32
C TRP A 17 1.79 -7.73 -5.80
N CYS A 18 2.69 -8.12 -6.68
CA CYS A 18 2.76 -9.49 -7.21
C CYS A 18 4.23 -9.93 -7.31
N ARG A 19 4.52 -11.16 -6.88
CA ARG A 19 5.88 -11.74 -6.91
C ARG A 19 6.94 -10.77 -6.35
N ASP A 20 6.69 -10.28 -5.14
CA ASP A 20 7.56 -9.33 -4.41
C ASP A 20 7.90 -8.04 -5.15
N THR A 21 7.07 -7.68 -6.13
CA THR A 21 7.21 -6.47 -6.92
C THR A 21 5.97 -5.59 -6.76
N LEU A 22 6.20 -4.32 -6.47
CA LEU A 22 5.17 -3.28 -6.45
C LEU A 22 5.09 -2.56 -7.79
N VAL A 23 3.94 -2.64 -8.45
CA VAL A 23 3.59 -1.85 -9.62
C VAL A 23 2.46 -0.89 -9.26
N CYS A 24 2.70 0.41 -9.37
CA CYS A 24 1.71 1.44 -9.01
C CYS A 24 1.84 2.68 -9.91
N ASN A 25 0.78 3.50 -9.94
CA ASN A 25 0.84 4.82 -10.57
C ASN A 25 1.94 5.69 -9.95
N SER A 26 2.63 6.49 -10.77
CA SER A 26 3.75 7.34 -10.32
C SER A 26 3.36 8.34 -9.24
N THR A 27 2.19 8.97 -9.36
CA THR A 27 1.67 9.90 -8.33
C THR A 27 1.46 9.20 -6.98
N LEU A 28 0.91 7.98 -7.01
CA LEU A 28 0.72 7.17 -5.81
C LEU A 28 2.05 6.73 -5.21
N ARG A 29 3.01 6.32 -6.06
CA ARG A 29 4.37 6.00 -5.64
C ARG A 29 5.03 7.18 -4.93
N HIS A 30 4.97 8.37 -5.53
CA HIS A 30 5.60 9.56 -4.96
C HIS A 30 5.05 9.91 -3.57
N ARG A 31 3.72 9.91 -3.39
CA ARG A 31 3.13 10.14 -2.07
C ARG A 31 3.51 9.07 -1.05
N ALA A 32 3.54 7.80 -1.48
CA ALA A 32 3.94 6.71 -0.59
C ALA A 32 5.43 6.81 -0.19
N GLU A 33 6.30 7.20 -1.10
CA GLU A 33 7.72 7.46 -0.82
C GLU A 33 7.91 8.62 0.18
N LEU A 34 7.06 9.65 0.13
CA LEU A 34 7.07 10.72 1.13
C LEU A 34 6.71 10.21 2.54
N LEU A 35 5.71 9.33 2.67
CA LEU A 35 5.34 8.71 3.95
C LEU A 35 6.51 7.89 4.53
N VAL A 36 7.20 7.13 3.67
CA VAL A 36 8.41 6.39 4.06
C VAL A 36 9.51 7.35 4.52
N ALA A 37 9.77 8.42 3.76
CA ALA A 37 10.80 9.40 4.10
C ALA A 37 10.51 10.16 5.41
N MET A 38 9.23 10.38 5.72
CA MET A 38 8.79 10.99 6.98
C MET A 38 8.86 10.03 8.17
N GLY A 39 9.10 8.74 7.95
CA GLY A 39 9.09 7.72 9.00
C GLY A 39 7.69 7.47 9.56
N GLU A 40 6.66 7.53 8.72
CA GLU A 40 5.28 7.20 9.14
C GLU A 40 5.25 5.77 9.71
N GLU A 41 4.46 5.58 10.75
CA GLU A 41 4.31 4.31 11.48
C GLU A 41 2.84 3.91 11.57
N PHE A 42 2.58 2.60 11.50
CA PHE A 42 1.24 2.04 11.60
C PHE A 42 1.12 1.14 12.82
N GLU A 43 0.28 1.53 13.76
CA GLU A 43 -0.17 0.65 14.84
C GLU A 43 -1.25 -0.30 14.32
N LEU A 44 -1.06 -1.60 14.48
CA LEU A 44 -2.05 -2.60 14.06
C LEU A 44 -3.26 -2.66 15.00
N GLU A 45 -3.00 -2.43 16.29
CA GLU A 45 -3.97 -2.37 17.37
C GLU A 45 -3.45 -1.38 18.42
N PRO A 46 -4.33 -0.77 19.25
CA PRO A 46 -3.90 0.18 20.28
C PRO A 46 -2.87 -0.44 21.23
N GLY A 47 -1.65 0.11 21.26
CA GLY A 47 -0.54 -0.40 22.07
C GLY A 47 0.09 -1.71 21.56
N GLY A 48 -0.26 -2.12 20.33
CA GLY A 48 0.26 -3.31 19.67
C GLY A 48 1.55 -3.06 18.88
N PRO A 49 1.96 -4.04 18.04
CA PRO A 49 3.12 -3.90 17.17
C PRO A 49 2.99 -2.73 16.19
N VAL A 50 4.11 -2.04 15.98
CA VAL A 50 4.24 -0.94 15.02
C VAL A 50 4.91 -1.43 13.75
N LEU A 51 4.35 -1.07 12.60
CA LEU A 51 4.96 -1.27 11.29
C LEU A 51 5.41 0.08 10.72
N ALA A 52 6.71 0.24 10.50
CA ALA A 52 7.22 1.39 9.75
C ALA A 52 6.72 1.35 8.30
N ALA A 53 6.37 2.52 7.76
CA ALA A 53 6.04 2.67 6.36
C ALA A 53 7.20 2.16 5.48
N SER A 54 6.87 1.35 4.49
CA SER A 54 7.83 0.74 3.59
C SER A 54 7.14 0.35 2.29
N LEU A 55 7.87 0.39 1.18
CA LEU A 55 7.42 -0.11 -0.13
C LEU A 55 8.05 -1.46 -0.51
N ASP A 56 8.82 -2.06 0.41
CA ASP A 56 9.57 -3.31 0.17
C ASP A 56 8.99 -4.50 0.95
N VAL A 57 8.17 -4.24 1.97
CA VAL A 57 7.49 -5.26 2.76
C VAL A 57 6.01 -5.28 2.39
N PRO A 58 5.40 -6.41 1.98
CA PRO A 58 4.06 -6.43 1.40
C PRO A 58 2.98 -5.79 2.28
N THR A 59 2.96 -6.10 3.58
CA THR A 59 1.96 -5.57 4.51
C THR A 59 2.16 -4.07 4.74
N ALA A 60 3.40 -3.63 4.99
CA ALA A 60 3.72 -2.21 5.14
C ALA A 60 3.44 -1.42 3.86
N ALA A 61 3.76 -1.99 2.69
CA ALA A 61 3.48 -1.40 1.39
C ALA A 61 1.99 -1.21 1.17
N MET A 62 1.17 -2.21 1.51
CA MET A 62 -0.28 -2.08 1.43
C MET A 62 -0.80 -0.93 2.29
N LEU A 63 -0.39 -0.87 3.56
CA LEU A 63 -0.81 0.19 4.49
C LEU A 63 -0.33 1.58 4.02
N THR A 64 0.92 1.67 3.57
CA THR A 64 1.50 2.90 3.02
C THR A 64 0.72 3.39 1.79
N LEU A 65 0.35 2.49 0.87
CA LEU A 65 -0.41 2.82 -0.33
C LEU A 65 -1.86 3.24 -0.02
N ILE A 66 -2.49 2.58 0.97
CA ILE A 66 -3.81 2.96 1.49
C ILE A 66 -3.74 4.39 2.04
N ARG A 67 -2.75 4.67 2.89
CA ARG A 67 -2.55 5.98 3.54
C ARG A 67 -2.21 7.10 2.56
N ALA A 68 -1.54 6.77 1.46
CA ALA A 68 -1.15 7.72 0.41
C ALA A 68 -2.32 8.18 -0.49
N CYS A 69 -3.43 7.44 -0.50
CA CYS A 69 -4.66 7.86 -1.20
C CYS A 69 -5.39 8.93 -0.37
N ASP A 70 -6.08 9.84 -1.06
CA ASP A 70 -7.07 10.72 -0.39
C ASP A 70 -8.34 9.91 -0.07
N ASP A 71 -8.78 9.10 -1.03
CA ASP A 71 -9.92 8.19 -0.90
C ASP A 71 -9.54 6.78 -1.33
N VAL A 72 -9.94 5.78 -0.55
CA VAL A 72 -9.71 4.36 -0.87
C VAL A 72 -11.01 3.75 -1.39
N HIS A 73 -10.98 3.24 -2.62
CA HIS A 73 -12.15 2.65 -3.27
C HIS A 73 -12.20 1.13 -3.08
N ALA A 74 -11.05 0.45 -3.08
CA ALA A 74 -11.00 -0.99 -2.89
C ALA A 74 -9.61 -1.46 -2.42
N VAL A 75 -9.62 -2.44 -1.51
CA VAL A 75 -8.45 -3.25 -1.15
C VAL A 75 -8.84 -4.71 -1.35
N GLN A 76 -8.09 -5.43 -2.17
CA GLN A 76 -8.36 -6.84 -2.47
C GLN A 76 -7.13 -7.67 -2.13
N LEU A 77 -7.32 -8.62 -1.21
CA LEU A 77 -6.35 -9.67 -0.93
C LEU A 77 -6.61 -10.82 -1.88
N MET A 78 -5.61 -11.18 -2.68
CA MET A 78 -5.75 -12.27 -3.64
C MET A 78 -5.09 -13.54 -3.06
N PRO A 79 -5.83 -14.64 -2.91
CA PRO A 79 -5.25 -15.90 -2.48
C PRO A 79 -4.22 -16.35 -3.51
N TRP A 80 -3.04 -16.75 -3.04
CA TRP A 80 -2.05 -17.42 -3.88
C TRP A 80 -2.61 -18.80 -4.25
N ARG A 81 -3.08 -19.00 -5.49
CA ARG A 81 -3.30 -20.35 -6.01
C ARG A 81 -1.91 -20.98 -6.22
N ARG A 82 -1.56 -21.99 -5.41
CA ARG A 82 -0.51 -22.93 -5.81
C ARG A 82 -0.94 -23.53 -7.14
N ALA A 83 -0.20 -23.27 -8.20
CA ALA A 83 -0.27 -24.10 -9.39
C ALA A 83 0.11 -25.52 -8.94
N GLY A 84 -0.78 -26.49 -9.18
CA GLY A 84 -0.53 -27.90 -8.91
C GLY A 84 0.50 -28.48 -9.86
#